data_AF-A0A7C7BUC0-F1
#
_entry.id   AF-A0A7C7BUC0-F1
#
_cell.length_a   1.000
_cell.length_b   1.000
_cell.length_c   1.000
_cell.angle_alpha   90.00
_cell.angle_beta   90.00
_cell.angle_gamma   90.00
#
_symmetry.space_group_name_H-M   'P 1'
#
loop_
_entity.id
_entity.type
_entity.pdbx_description
1 polymer ?
#
loop_
_entity_poly.entity_id
_entity_poly.type
_entity_poly.pdbx_seq_one_letter_code
_entity_poly.pdbx_strand_id
1 'polypeptide(L)' 'MQLTIILLGKRIQKKKFQKVPDFSVENSARSKGHFFIAGVDEAGRGSWAGPVVAGAVILEDDNLIPPLRSELDD' A
#
# COMPACT_ATOMS: atom_id res chain seq x y z
N MET A 1 48.17 -3.65 3.01
CA MET A 1 48.27 -4.95 3.68
C MET A 1 47.38 -4.93 4.91
N GLN A 2 46.13 -5.36 4.72
CA GLN A 2 45.16 -5.89 5.69
C GLN A 2 45.21 -5.57 7.21
N LEU A 3 45.59 -4.39 7.67
CA LEU A 3 45.41 -4.02 9.07
C LEU A 3 44.92 -2.58 9.15
N THR A 4 43.64 -2.37 9.51
CA THR A 4 43.18 -1.23 10.35
C THR A 4 41.65 -1.22 10.60
N ILE A 5 40.77 -1.87 9.81
CA ILE A 5 39.32 -1.70 10.03
C ILE A 5 38.66 -2.98 10.55
N ILE A 6 39.02 -3.36 11.78
CA ILE A 6 38.19 -4.21 12.64
C ILE A 6 37.62 -3.29 13.71
N LEU A 7 36.58 -2.53 13.36
CA LEU A 7 35.71 -1.92 14.36
C LEU A 7 34.26 -2.25 14.01
N LEU A 8 33.66 -3.07 14.89
CA LEU A 8 32.25 -3.42 14.97
C LEU A 8 31.68 -4.21 13.78
N GLY A 9 31.79 -5.54 13.89
CA GLY A 9 31.03 -6.53 13.12
C GLY A 9 29.52 -6.54 13.42
N LYS A 10 28.85 -5.38 13.35
CA LYS A 10 27.40 -5.32 13.19
C LYS A 10 27.12 -4.95 11.74
N ARG A 11 26.89 -5.99 10.93
CA ARG A 11 26.18 -5.84 9.66
C ARG A 11 24.83 -5.22 9.98
N ILE A 12 24.69 -3.90 9.79
CA ILE A 12 23.41 -3.21 9.94
C ILE A 12 22.50 -3.81 8.87
N GLN A 13 21.63 -4.72 9.29
CA GLN A 13 20.57 -5.24 8.45
C GLN A 13 19.68 -4.04 8.10
N LYS A 14 19.79 -3.51 6.88
CA LYS A 14 18.81 -2.55 6.36
C LYS A 14 17.45 -3.26 6.40
N LYS A 15 16.64 -3.01 7.43
CA LYS A 15 15.23 -3.37 7.43
C LYS A 15 14.63 -2.68 6.22
N LYS A 16 14.21 -3.45 5.21
CA LYS A 16 13.33 -2.93 4.17
C LYS A 16 12.07 -2.47 4.89
N PHE A 17 11.86 -1.17 5.00
CA PHE A 17 10.56 -0.63 5.35
C PHE A 17 9.65 -0.91 4.15
N GLN A 18 8.99 -2.06 4.16
CA GLN A 18 7.92 -2.32 3.23
C GLN A 18 6.81 -1.34 3.59
N LYS A 19 6.49 -0.42 2.68
CA LYS A 19 5.40 0.52 2.88
C LYS A 19 4.11 -0.27 2.80
N VAL A 20 3.50 -0.56 3.95
CA VAL A 20 2.21 -1.24 4.03
C VAL A 20 1.12 -0.21 3.66
N PRO A 21 0.07 -0.60 2.91
CA PRO A 21 -1.08 0.27 2.71
C PRO A 21 -1.66 0.76 4.04
N ASP A 22 -1.99 2.04 4.11
CA ASP A 22 -2.59 2.69 5.27
C ASP A 22 -3.67 3.69 4.83
N PHE A 23 -4.48 4.15 5.80
CA PHE A 23 -5.56 5.09 5.55
C PHE A 23 -5.13 6.57 5.60
N SER A 24 -3.85 6.90 5.37
CA SER A 24 -3.35 8.27 5.53
C SER A 24 -4.04 9.27 4.60
N VAL A 25 -4.37 8.85 3.37
CA VAL A 25 -5.04 9.69 2.37
C VAL A 25 -6.50 9.95 2.75
N GLU A 26 -7.20 8.89 3.14
CA GLU A 26 -8.59 8.90 3.59
C GLU A 26 -8.72 9.75 4.85
N ASN A 27 -7.82 9.59 5.82
CA ASN A 27 -7.80 10.39 7.03
C ASN A 27 -7.55 11.87 6.75
N SER A 28 -6.71 12.20 5.77
CA SER A 28 -6.56 13.58 5.30
C SER A 28 -7.88 14.13 4.73
N ALA A 29 -8.60 13.35 3.93
CA ALA A 29 -9.91 13.75 3.41
C ALA A 29 -10.97 13.89 4.53
N ARG A 30 -10.99 12.99 5.51
CA ARG A 30 -11.88 13.08 6.68
C ARG A 30 -11.63 14.34 7.50
N SER A 31 -10.36 14.71 7.70
CA SER A 31 -10.00 15.95 8.40
C SER A 31 -10.50 17.22 7.70
N LYS A 32 -10.80 17.14 6.40
CA LYS A 32 -11.41 18.23 5.61
C LYS A 32 -12.94 18.19 5.62
N GLY A 33 -13.56 17.26 6.35
CA GLY A 33 -15.01 17.10 6.46
C GLY A 33 -15.63 16.17 5.41
N HIS A 34 -14.84 15.37 4.70
CA HIS A 34 -15.38 14.35 3.79
C HIS A 34 -15.68 13.04 4.52
N PHE A 35 -16.92 12.55 4.45
CA PHE A 35 -17.36 11.36 5.18
C PHE A 35 -17.42 10.10 4.32
N PHE A 36 -17.81 10.23 3.05
CA PHE A 36 -17.89 9.12 2.10
C PHE A 36 -16.69 9.19 1.16
N ILE A 37 -15.73 8.30 1.35
CA ILE A 37 -14.48 8.25 0.58
C ILE A 37 -14.45 6.92 -0.15
N ALA A 38 -14.43 6.97 -1.48
CA ALA A 38 -14.38 5.79 -2.32
C ALA A 38 -13.00 5.68 -3.00
N GLY A 39 -12.38 4.51 -2.90
CA GLY A 39 -11.28 4.11 -3.78
C GLY A 39 -11.83 3.70 -5.14
N VAL A 40 -11.15 4.06 -6.23
CA VAL A 40 -11.56 3.77 -7.61
C VAL A 40 -10.40 3.11 -8.34
N ASP A 41 -10.69 2.06 -9.10
CA ASP A 41 -9.70 1.38 -9.94
C ASP A 41 -10.36 0.79 -11.20
N GLU A 42 -9.56 0.52 -12.22
CA GLU A 42 -10.01 -0.05 -13.49
C GLU A 42 -9.27 -1.30 -13.93
N ALA A 43 -9.98 -2.19 -14.62
CA ALA A 43 -9.41 -3.37 -15.26
C ALA A 43 -9.75 -3.39 -16.75
N GLY A 44 -8.84 -3.95 -17.55
CA GLY A 44 -9.05 -4.19 -18.98
C GLY A 44 -8.43 -3.17 -19.94
N ARG A 45 -7.76 -2.12 -19.45
CA ARG A 45 -7.08 -1.11 -20.29
C ARG A 45 -6.04 -1.69 -21.25
N GLY A 46 -5.40 -2.81 -20.88
CA GLY A 46 -4.34 -3.47 -21.65
C GLY A 46 -4.80 -4.62 -22.54
N SER A 47 -6.10 -4.95 -22.51
CA SER A 47 -6.65 -6.06 -23.28
C SER A 47 -6.76 -5.71 -24.77
N TRP A 48 -6.60 -6.69 -25.66
CA TRP A 48 -6.76 -6.50 -27.12
C TRP A 48 -8.22 -6.29 -27.55
N ALA A 49 -9.17 -6.75 -26.73
CA ALA A 49 -10.60 -6.57 -26.92
C ALA A 49 -11.35 -6.71 -25.59
N GLY A 50 -12.62 -6.30 -25.57
CA GLY A 50 -13.45 -6.27 -24.36
C GLY A 50 -13.51 -4.87 -23.73
N PRO A 51 -14.46 -4.64 -22.81
CA PRO A 51 -14.61 -3.35 -22.17
C PRO A 51 -13.50 -3.10 -21.13
N VAL A 52 -13.23 -1.82 -20.88
CA VAL A 52 -12.61 -1.39 -19.62
C VAL A 52 -13.72 -1.27 -18.59
N VAL A 53 -13.52 -1.86 -17.41
CA VAL A 53 -14.48 -1.83 -16.30
C VAL A 53 -13.83 -1.12 -15.13
N ALA A 54 -14.52 -0.13 -14.57
CA ALA A 54 -14.10 0.57 -13.36
C ALA A 54 -15.01 0.20 -12.18
N GLY A 55 -14.44 0.15 -10.99
CA GLY A 55 -15.15 -0.07 -9.73
C GLY A 55 -14.88 1.06 -8.74
N ALA A 56 -15.84 1.30 -7.84
CA ALA A 56 -15.69 2.26 -6.74
C ALA A 56 -16.14 1.60 -5.43
N VAL A 57 -15.31 1.67 -4.39
CA VAL A 57 -15.58 1.02 -3.10
C VAL A 57 -15.34 2.00 -1.96
N ILE A 58 -16.32 2.11 -1.07
CA ILE A 58 -16.17 2.80 0.22
C ILE A 58 -15.85 1.73 1.27
N LEU A 59 -14.71 1.87 1.95
CA LEU A 59 -14.28 0.97 3.01
C LEU A 59 -14.68 1.51 4.39
N GLU A 60 -15.13 0.62 5.26
CA GLU A 60 -15.26 0.91 6.69
C GLU A 60 -13.89 0.66 7.37
N ASP A 61 -13.41 1.63 8.15
CA ASP A 61 -12.00 1.74 8.58
C ASP A 61 -11.43 0.52 9.31
N ASP A 62 -12.27 -0.32 9.93
CA ASP A 62 -11.84 -1.35 10.87
C ASP A 62 -12.29 -2.78 10.54
N ASN A 63 -13.08 -3.00 9.50
CA ASN A 63 -13.62 -4.32 9.17
C ASN A 63 -13.18 -4.86 7.81
N LEU A 64 -11.93 -4.59 7.43
CA LEU A 64 -11.33 -5.20 6.25
C LEU A 64 -11.11 -6.69 6.50
N ILE A 65 -11.59 -7.51 5.58
CA ILE A 65 -11.26 -8.93 5.56
C ILE A 65 -9.74 -9.10 5.41
N PRO A 66 -9.11 -10.06 6.11
CA PRO A 66 -7.65 -10.20 6.12
C PRO A 66 -6.97 -10.21 4.73
N PRO A 67 -7.55 -10.85 3.70
CA PRO A 67 -6.93 -10.86 2.37
C PRO A 67 -6.74 -9.45 1.77
N LEU A 68 -7.69 -8.54 1.98
CA LEU A 68 -7.61 -7.16 1.46
C LEU A 68 -6.53 -6.32 2.17
N ARG A 69 -6.10 -6.73 3.37
CA ARG A 69 -5.16 -5.95 4.18
C ARG A 69 -3.72 -6.42 4.05
N SER A 70 -3.51 -7.72 3.88
CA SER A 70 -2.17 -8.33 3.96
C SER A 70 -1.81 -9.27 2.83
N GLU A 71 -2.76 -9.65 1.97
CA GLU A 71 -2.54 -10.65 0.92
C GLU A 71 -2.69 -10.07 -0.49
N LEU A 72 -3.02 -8.77 -0.61
CA LEU A 72 -2.89 -8.06 -1.88
C LEU A 72 -1.40 -7.87 -2.17
N ASP A 73 -0.89 -8.71 -3.06
CA ASP A 73 0.42 -8.58 -3.67
C ASP A 73 0.26 -7.64 -4.87
N ASP A 74 0.84 -6.43 -4.75
CA ASP A 74 1.14 -5.58 -5.91
C ASP A 74 2.48 -6.02 -6.54
#